data_AF-A0A661K580-F1
#
_entry.id   AF-A0A661K580-F1
#
_cell.length_a   1.000
_cell.length_b   1.000
_cell.length_c   1.000
_cell.angle_alpha   90.00
_cell.angle_beta   90.00
_cell.angle_gamma   90.00
#
_symmetry.space_group_name_H-M   'P 1'
#
loop_
_entity.id
_entity.type
_entity.pdbx_description
1 polymer ?
#
loop_
_entity_poly.entity_id
_entity_poly.type
_entity_poly.pdbx_seq_one_letter_code
_entity_poly.pdbx_strand_id
1 'polypeptide(L)'
;MKNKNAKLIYAQSSDIKARTYIEYRKDMKKKAIAELEIKDWLQEKLKTFFKKDDVSVEKDGGDRFLWFLREGGITREPDFVAHIGKDKELFIEFQYADREDLKYYDFKISKVAKKVKDVRIPHQDRIFLYVVKNSYRYAFIDPKWIVEHGEIGVVPAWGSRQAYRIPKDIFEKILKRDETLKPVVRMIGAKIKILNFQHQLLEFWENELSNELQKVIDEEKLVKIIPKTLGGFFKVCFILDHLNKIPENVNLWLVYLLSYVNTKLTLKEISMLVYSLDYIYSKITVLGDNELKELENKIEALLQTINNYYDEKEGLYKSTIKESPLEETRFALFSINLIEDIIQDAIVYHNAHFQPTVRIYQNVKDPVKVSEALRNEI
;
A
#
# COMPACT_ATOMS: atom_id res chain seq x y z
N MET A 1 -8.19 30.69 -5.73
CA MET A 1 -7.32 29.78 -6.51
C MET A 1 -6.13 29.40 -5.64
N LYS A 2 -6.21 28.30 -4.90
CA LYS A 2 -5.11 27.79 -4.08
C LYS A 2 -4.23 26.88 -4.94
N ASN A 3 -2.92 27.09 -4.88
CA ASN A 3 -1.89 26.29 -5.55
C ASN A 3 -2.22 24.80 -5.46
N LYS A 4 -2.57 24.18 -6.59
CA LYS A 4 -2.63 22.72 -6.72
C LYS A 4 -1.21 22.21 -6.46
N ASN A 5 -1.07 21.44 -5.37
CA ASN A 5 0.19 20.87 -4.93
C ASN A 5 0.83 20.08 -6.08
N ALA A 6 2.08 20.39 -6.47
CA ALA A 6 2.72 19.79 -7.65
C ALA A 6 2.80 18.25 -7.58
N LYS A 7 2.73 17.68 -6.36
CA LYS A 7 2.61 16.24 -6.11
C LYS A 7 1.29 15.64 -6.61
N LEU A 8 0.17 16.35 -6.42
CA LEU A 8 -1.17 15.97 -6.90
C LEU A 8 -1.27 16.05 -8.43
N ILE A 9 -0.60 17.04 -9.02
CA ILE A 9 -0.56 17.21 -10.47
C ILE A 9 0.21 16.06 -11.13
N TYR A 10 1.33 15.61 -10.55
CA TYR A 10 2.12 14.51 -11.13
C TYR A 10 1.39 13.16 -11.10
N ALA A 11 0.57 12.90 -10.07
CA ALA A 11 -0.29 11.71 -10.01
C ALA A 11 -1.39 11.73 -11.07
N GLN A 12 -1.83 12.91 -11.50
CA GLN A 12 -2.85 13.11 -12.54
C GLN A 12 -2.28 13.28 -13.96
N SER A 13 -0.99 13.58 -14.10
CA SER A 13 -0.36 13.98 -15.38
C SER A 13 0.47 12.89 -16.06
N SER A 14 0.52 11.66 -15.54
CA SER A 14 1.09 10.53 -16.27
C SER A 14 0.04 9.98 -17.22
N ASP A 15 0.35 9.86 -18.52
CA ASP A 15 -0.45 9.33 -19.66
C ASP A 15 -1.05 7.92 -19.47
N ILE A 16 -1.78 7.71 -18.38
CA ILE A 16 -2.45 6.48 -18.00
C ILE A 16 -3.86 6.95 -17.64
N LYS A 17 -4.90 6.26 -18.15
CA LYS A 17 -6.33 6.48 -17.85
C LYS A 17 -6.55 7.09 -16.48
N ALA A 18 -7.47 8.04 -16.33
CA ALA A 18 -7.84 8.65 -15.05
C ALA A 18 -8.10 7.54 -14.00
N ARG A 19 -7.07 7.19 -13.23
CA ARG A 19 -7.12 6.14 -12.22
C ARG A 19 -7.96 6.64 -11.05
N THR A 20 -8.77 5.78 -10.46
CA THR A 20 -9.37 6.10 -9.17
C THR A 20 -8.27 6.18 -8.12
N TYR A 21 -8.56 6.89 -7.04
CA TYR A 21 -7.60 7.06 -5.97
C TYR A 21 -7.17 5.72 -5.36
N ILE A 22 -8.10 4.77 -5.26
CA ILE A 22 -7.87 3.44 -4.65
C ILE A 22 -6.97 2.56 -5.54
N GLU A 23 -7.07 2.66 -6.86
CA GLU A 23 -6.17 1.97 -7.81
C GLU A 23 -4.72 2.43 -7.63
N TYR A 24 -4.51 3.74 -7.45
CA TYR A 24 -3.18 4.26 -7.14
C TYR A 24 -2.64 3.72 -5.82
N ARG A 25 -3.48 3.65 -4.77
CA ARG A 25 -3.09 3.08 -3.47
C ARG A 25 -2.66 1.62 -3.59
N LYS A 26 -3.34 0.81 -4.40
CA LYS A 26 -2.97 -0.60 -4.64
C LYS A 26 -1.53 -0.71 -5.16
N ASP A 27 -1.18 0.07 -6.18
CA ASP A 27 0.16 0.03 -6.77
C ASP A 27 1.24 0.40 -5.76
N MET A 28 0.98 1.43 -4.96
CA MET A 28 1.92 1.89 -3.92
C MET A 28 2.03 0.88 -2.76
N LYS A 29 0.92 0.27 -2.35
CA LYS A 29 0.89 -0.78 -1.32
C LYS A 29 1.73 -2.00 -1.70
N LYS A 30 1.79 -2.37 -2.98
CA LYS A 30 2.60 -3.51 -3.42
C LYS A 30 4.09 -3.35 -3.07
N LYS A 31 4.65 -2.16 -3.31
CA LYS A 31 6.04 -1.83 -2.95
C LYS A 31 6.20 -1.73 -1.43
N ALA A 32 5.29 -1.03 -0.76
CA ALA A 32 5.32 -0.84 0.68
C ALA A 32 5.23 -2.15 1.48
N ILE A 33 4.47 -3.15 1.02
CA ILE A 33 4.43 -4.50 1.62
C ILE A 33 5.84 -5.10 1.64
N ALA A 34 6.56 -5.05 0.52
CA ALA A 34 7.89 -5.64 0.44
C ALA A 34 8.88 -4.93 1.37
N GLU A 35 8.84 -3.60 1.42
CA GLU A 35 9.68 -2.77 2.30
C GLU A 35 9.42 -3.04 3.79
N LEU A 36 8.15 -3.08 4.20
CA LEU A 36 7.82 -3.24 5.61
C LEU A 36 8.11 -4.65 6.12
N GLU A 37 7.87 -5.68 5.31
CA GLU A 37 8.18 -7.05 5.71
C GLU A 37 9.67 -7.37 5.68
N ILE A 38 10.47 -6.73 4.82
CA ILE A 38 11.92 -6.98 4.75
C ILE A 38 12.71 -6.28 5.86
N LYS A 39 12.15 -5.22 6.47
CA LYS A 39 12.84 -4.34 7.42
C LYS A 39 13.52 -5.09 8.57
N ASP A 40 12.79 -5.95 9.26
CA ASP A 40 13.31 -6.65 10.45
C ASP A 40 14.40 -7.65 10.04
N TRP A 41 14.23 -8.33 8.91
CA TRP A 41 15.27 -9.19 8.35
C TRP A 41 16.52 -8.39 7.96
N LEU A 42 16.34 -7.23 7.33
CA LEU A 42 17.43 -6.35 6.94
C LEU A 42 18.23 -5.90 8.17
N GLN A 43 17.56 -5.50 9.25
CA GLN A 43 18.22 -5.12 10.49
C GLN A 43 19.14 -6.24 11.01
N GLU A 44 18.64 -7.47 11.10
CA GLU A 44 19.43 -8.62 11.57
C GLU A 44 20.60 -8.95 10.63
N LYS A 45 20.45 -8.73 9.32
CA LYS A 45 21.57 -8.89 8.38
C LYS A 45 22.62 -7.81 8.53
N LEU A 46 22.23 -6.57 8.76
CA LEU A 46 23.18 -5.49 8.99
C LEU A 46 23.94 -5.68 10.31
N LYS A 47 23.27 -6.15 11.37
CA LYS A 47 23.94 -6.53 12.63
C LYS A 47 25.04 -7.55 12.39
N THR A 48 24.72 -8.60 11.64
CA THR A 48 25.69 -9.65 11.27
C THR A 48 26.81 -9.10 10.39
N PHE A 49 26.47 -8.28 9.39
CA PHE A 49 27.42 -7.73 8.43
C PHE A 49 28.42 -6.78 9.08
N PHE A 50 27.96 -5.91 9.99
CA PHE A 50 28.80 -4.98 10.73
C PHE A 50 29.39 -5.55 12.01
N LYS A 51 29.01 -6.79 12.39
CA LYS A 51 29.38 -7.45 13.66
C LYS A 51 29.08 -6.55 14.87
N LYS A 52 27.87 -5.99 14.87
CA LYS A 52 27.40 -4.97 15.81
C LYS A 52 25.95 -5.22 16.17
N ASP A 53 25.63 -5.26 17.45
CA ASP A 53 24.25 -5.45 17.91
C ASP A 53 23.47 -4.13 17.96
N ASP A 54 24.18 -3.00 18.01
CA ASP A 54 23.66 -1.63 18.03
C ASP A 54 23.31 -1.13 16.61
N VAL A 55 22.56 -1.94 15.85
CA VAL A 55 22.02 -1.55 14.55
C VAL A 55 20.49 -1.49 14.61
N SER A 56 19.94 -0.33 14.24
CA SER A 56 18.51 -0.14 14.00
C SER A 56 18.26 0.23 12.54
N VAL A 57 17.12 -0.19 12.00
CA VAL A 57 16.68 0.16 10.65
C VAL A 57 15.33 0.83 10.71
N GLU A 58 15.26 2.02 10.15
CA GLU A 58 14.03 2.78 9.98
C GLU A 58 13.71 2.91 8.50
N LYS A 59 12.42 2.99 8.18
CA LYS A 59 12.00 3.40 6.85
C LYS A 59 12.31 4.88 6.70
N ASP A 60 12.96 5.24 5.61
CA ASP A 60 13.26 6.63 5.29
C ASP A 60 12.28 7.11 4.20
N GLY A 61 12.11 8.42 4.07
CA GLY A 61 11.23 8.98 3.05
C GLY A 61 9.90 9.54 3.53
N GLY A 62 9.23 10.31 2.67
CA GLY A 62 7.80 10.64 2.80
C GLY A 62 6.85 9.42 2.76
N ASP A 63 7.38 8.24 2.46
CA ASP A 63 6.69 6.94 2.54
C ASP A 63 6.97 6.22 3.89
N ARG A 64 7.68 6.86 4.84
CA ARG A 64 8.00 6.36 6.18
C ARG A 64 6.78 5.88 6.95
N PHE A 65 5.63 6.45 6.63
CA PHE A 65 4.33 6.03 7.11
C PHE A 65 3.49 5.52 5.94
N LEU A 66 2.61 4.56 6.19
CA LEU A 66 1.73 3.90 5.21
C LEU A 66 0.69 4.85 4.59
N TRP A 67 1.15 5.87 3.87
CA TRP A 67 0.33 7.00 3.51
C TRP A 67 0.02 7.01 2.03
N PHE A 68 -1.27 6.86 1.76
CA PHE A 68 -1.79 7.06 0.43
C PHE A 68 -3.07 7.88 0.46
N LEU A 69 -3.33 8.73 1.48
CA LEU A 69 -4.66 9.35 1.68
C LEU A 69 -4.78 10.87 1.44
N ARG A 70 -3.77 11.71 1.74
CA ARG A 70 -3.97 13.18 1.61
C ARG A 70 -2.82 13.97 0.99
N GLU A 71 -1.57 13.70 1.34
CA GLU A 71 -0.39 14.41 0.79
C GLU A 71 0.84 13.51 0.55
N GLY A 72 0.64 12.19 0.62
CA GLY A 72 1.65 11.19 0.28
C GLY A 72 2.10 11.39 -1.17
N GLY A 73 3.40 11.27 -1.42
CA GLY A 73 3.94 11.46 -2.75
C GLY A 73 5.33 10.89 -2.86
N ILE A 74 5.68 10.46 -4.07
CA ILE A 74 6.97 9.86 -4.39
C ILE A 74 8.08 10.81 -3.95
N THR A 75 8.85 10.40 -2.94
CA THR A 75 10.04 11.11 -2.50
C THR A 75 11.27 10.62 -3.26
N ARG A 76 12.34 11.41 -3.22
CA ARG A 76 13.66 11.01 -3.73
C ARG A 76 14.56 10.45 -2.63
N GLU A 77 14.00 10.31 -1.43
CA GLU A 77 14.68 9.79 -0.27
C GLU A 77 14.92 8.28 -0.44
N PRO A 78 15.97 7.73 0.20
CA PRO A 78 16.22 6.30 0.27
C PRO A 78 15.04 5.52 0.86
N ASP A 79 14.97 4.22 0.61
CA ASP A 79 13.88 3.40 1.14
C ASP A 79 14.07 3.11 2.65
N PHE A 80 15.33 3.02 3.13
CA PHE A 80 15.67 2.89 4.55
C PHE A 80 16.88 3.73 4.97
N VAL A 81 16.94 4.02 6.27
CA VAL A 81 18.14 4.47 6.98
C VAL A 81 18.50 3.46 8.05
N ALA A 82 19.76 3.07 8.10
CA ALA A 82 20.30 2.22 9.15
C ALA A 82 21.25 3.03 10.05
N HIS A 83 20.99 3.03 11.35
CA HIS A 83 21.87 3.64 12.35
C HIS A 83 22.78 2.54 12.91
N ILE A 84 24.09 2.73 12.83
CA ILE A 84 25.13 1.75 13.17
C ILE A 84 25.99 2.32 14.31
N GLY A 85 25.62 2.01 15.55
CA GLY A 85 26.15 2.68 16.74
C GLY A 85 25.72 4.14 16.82
N LYS A 86 26.55 4.99 17.44
CA LYS A 86 26.12 6.35 17.82
C LYS A 86 26.08 7.37 16.67
N ASP A 87 27.01 7.27 15.71
CA ASP A 87 27.26 8.38 14.77
C ASP A 87 27.28 7.97 13.30
N LYS A 88 27.00 6.70 12.97
CA LYS A 88 27.04 6.23 11.59
C LYS A 88 25.65 5.96 11.07
N GLU A 89 25.29 6.65 9.99
CA GLU A 89 24.10 6.38 9.20
C GLU A 89 24.49 5.76 7.87
N LEU A 90 23.64 4.86 7.38
CA LEU A 90 23.76 4.23 6.09
C LEU A 90 22.41 4.23 5.40
N PHE A 91 22.32 4.89 4.25
CA PHE A 91 21.12 4.86 3.43
C PHE A 91 21.05 3.58 2.60
N ILE A 92 19.84 3.04 2.43
CA ILE A 92 19.62 1.78 1.73
C ILE A 92 18.49 1.94 0.71
N GLU A 93 18.80 1.60 -0.53
CA GLU A 93 17.86 1.52 -1.63
C GLU A 93 17.44 0.06 -1.81
N PHE A 94 16.15 -0.24 -1.71
CA PHE A 94 15.64 -1.59 -1.79
C PHE A 94 15.08 -1.91 -3.17
N GLN A 95 15.52 -3.03 -3.72
CA GLN A 95 15.01 -3.59 -4.96
C GLN A 95 14.79 -5.09 -4.82
N TYR A 96 13.79 -5.61 -5.53
CA TYR A 96 13.53 -7.04 -5.56
C TYR A 96 13.08 -7.50 -6.94
N ALA A 97 13.34 -8.77 -7.22
CA ALA A 97 12.85 -9.46 -8.42
C ALA A 97 12.00 -10.68 -8.04
N ASP A 98 10.86 -10.79 -8.72
CA ASP A 98 9.99 -11.97 -8.73
C ASP A 98 10.37 -12.97 -9.84
N ARG A 99 11.25 -12.59 -10.78
CA ARG A 99 11.59 -13.36 -11.99
C ARG A 99 13.02 -13.87 -11.94
N GLU A 100 13.23 -15.08 -12.44
CA GLU A 100 14.56 -15.72 -12.57
C GLU A 100 15.08 -15.72 -14.02
N ASP A 101 14.24 -15.39 -14.99
CA ASP A 101 14.54 -15.32 -16.43
C ASP A 101 15.00 -13.92 -16.90
N LEU A 102 15.41 -13.07 -15.96
CA LEU A 102 15.90 -11.73 -16.27
C LEU A 102 17.22 -11.78 -17.03
N LYS A 103 17.27 -11.17 -18.22
CA LYS A 103 18.53 -10.99 -18.97
C LYS A 103 19.46 -9.98 -18.29
N TYR A 104 18.86 -8.96 -17.66
CA TYR A 104 19.57 -7.87 -17.00
C TYR A 104 18.90 -7.54 -15.67
N TYR A 105 19.71 -7.06 -14.73
CA TYR A 105 19.28 -6.42 -13.49
C TYR A 105 19.43 -4.90 -13.66
N ASP A 106 18.32 -4.19 -13.64
CA ASP A 106 18.24 -2.79 -14.03
C ASP A 106 18.19 -1.86 -12.80
N PHE A 107 19.08 -0.87 -12.74
CA PHE A 107 19.16 0.12 -11.66
C PHE A 107 18.90 1.52 -12.18
N LYS A 108 17.98 2.24 -11.54
CA LYS A 108 17.64 3.61 -11.93
C LYS A 108 18.88 4.51 -11.77
N ILE A 109 19.29 5.11 -12.88
CA ILE A 109 20.46 5.98 -12.97
C ILE A 109 20.52 7.01 -11.84
N SER A 110 19.40 7.69 -11.58
CA SER A 110 19.33 8.77 -10.58
C SER A 110 19.49 8.29 -9.14
N LYS A 111 19.31 6.99 -8.86
CA LYS A 111 19.55 6.38 -7.54
C LYS A 111 21.01 5.93 -7.39
N VAL A 112 21.67 5.59 -8.50
CA VAL A 112 23.05 5.09 -8.52
C VAL A 112 24.07 6.22 -8.50
N ALA A 113 23.87 7.24 -9.32
CA ALA A 113 24.86 8.30 -9.51
C ALA A 113 24.23 9.67 -9.75
N LYS A 114 24.88 10.71 -9.24
CA LYS A 114 24.58 12.10 -9.56
C LYS A 114 25.38 12.57 -10.76
N LYS A 115 24.75 13.36 -11.63
CA LYS A 115 25.45 14.01 -12.75
C LYS A 115 26.12 15.28 -12.22
N VAL A 116 27.45 15.35 -12.28
CA VAL A 116 28.25 16.54 -11.95
C VAL A 116 28.98 16.95 -13.22
N LYS A 117 28.57 18.07 -13.82
CA LYS A 117 28.95 18.45 -15.19
C LYS A 117 28.58 17.31 -16.15
N ASP A 118 29.54 16.74 -16.88
CA ASP A 118 29.32 15.63 -17.82
C ASP A 118 29.70 14.25 -17.27
N VAL A 119 30.13 14.18 -16.00
CA VAL A 119 30.54 12.92 -15.37
C VAL A 119 29.45 12.45 -14.40
N ARG A 120 29.17 11.14 -14.42
CA ARG A 120 28.31 10.49 -13.43
C ARG A 120 29.17 10.02 -12.26
N ILE A 121 28.92 10.57 -11.08
CA ILE A 121 29.64 10.20 -9.86
C ILE A 121 28.72 9.32 -9.01
N PRO A 122 29.10 8.07 -8.69
CA PRO A 122 28.32 7.20 -7.83
C PRO A 122 28.07 7.83 -6.45
N HIS A 123 26.90 7.56 -5.88
CA HIS A 123 26.61 7.90 -4.49
C HIS A 123 27.55 7.13 -3.54
N GLN A 124 27.97 7.79 -2.45
CA GLN A 124 28.87 7.21 -1.43
C GLN A 124 28.21 7.04 -0.06
N ASP A 125 27.02 7.61 0.09
CA ASP A 125 26.20 7.65 1.30
C ASP A 125 25.22 6.47 1.41
N ARG A 126 25.09 5.66 0.36
CA ARG A 126 24.07 4.61 0.26
C ARG A 126 24.58 3.31 -0.34
N ILE A 127 23.89 2.23 -0.02
CA ILE A 127 24.03 0.93 -0.67
C ILE A 127 22.69 0.47 -1.25
N PHE A 128 22.72 -0.47 -2.18
CA PHE A 128 21.53 -1.16 -2.65
C PHE A 128 21.39 -2.51 -1.95
N LEU A 129 20.21 -2.80 -1.42
CA LEU A 129 19.79 -4.16 -1.09
C LEU A 129 19.00 -4.71 -2.27
N TYR A 130 19.50 -5.78 -2.88
CA TYR A 130 18.77 -6.50 -3.91
C TYR A 130 18.34 -7.88 -3.41
N VAL A 131 17.05 -8.23 -3.55
CA VAL A 131 16.51 -9.55 -3.19
C VAL A 131 15.89 -10.26 -4.39
N VAL A 132 16.36 -11.47 -4.70
CA VAL A 132 15.73 -12.38 -5.66
C VAL A 132 14.84 -13.35 -4.89
N LYS A 133 13.52 -13.10 -4.92
CA LYS A 133 12.56 -13.74 -4.03
C LYS A 133 12.49 -15.26 -4.21
N ASN A 134 12.43 -15.75 -5.45
CA ASN A 134 12.21 -17.16 -5.75
C ASN A 134 13.35 -18.08 -5.30
N SER A 135 14.59 -17.57 -5.31
CA SER A 135 15.78 -18.32 -4.91
C SER A 135 16.29 -17.96 -3.50
N TYR A 136 15.57 -17.08 -2.78
CA TYR A 136 15.97 -16.58 -1.45
C TYR A 136 17.41 -16.07 -1.44
N ARG A 137 17.79 -15.36 -2.52
CA ARG A 137 19.12 -14.79 -2.69
C ARG A 137 19.10 -13.28 -2.51
N TYR A 138 20.18 -12.71 -2.02
CA TYR A 138 20.34 -11.27 -1.89
C TYR A 138 21.78 -10.79 -2.12
N ALA A 139 21.94 -9.49 -2.32
CA ALA A 139 23.23 -8.83 -2.28
C ALA A 139 23.11 -7.41 -1.71
N PHE A 140 24.15 -6.97 -1.01
CA PHE A 140 24.42 -5.56 -0.74
C PHE A 140 25.40 -5.05 -1.78
N ILE A 141 25.09 -3.93 -2.42
CA ILE A 141 25.79 -3.48 -3.62
C ILE A 141 26.12 -2.00 -3.50
N ASP A 142 27.41 -1.68 -3.65
CA ASP A 142 27.84 -0.29 -3.73
C ASP A 142 27.45 0.33 -5.08
N PRO A 143 27.01 1.60 -5.11
CA PRO A 143 26.72 2.29 -6.35
C PRO A 143 27.91 2.31 -7.33
N LYS A 144 29.14 2.31 -6.80
CA LYS A 144 30.37 2.20 -7.59
C LYS A 144 30.43 0.88 -8.37
N TRP A 145 30.10 -0.24 -7.73
CA TRP A 145 30.08 -1.55 -8.38
C TRP A 145 29.09 -1.60 -9.55
N ILE A 146 27.91 -0.98 -9.37
CA ILE A 146 26.87 -0.88 -10.41
C ILE A 146 27.39 -0.10 -11.62
N VAL A 147 28.14 0.98 -11.42
CA VAL A 147 28.72 1.77 -12.52
C VAL A 147 29.85 1.01 -13.23
N GLU A 148 30.64 0.22 -12.51
CA GLU A 148 31.76 -0.55 -13.07
C GLU A 148 31.30 -1.77 -13.89
N HIS A 149 30.16 -2.36 -13.54
CA HIS A 149 29.67 -3.62 -14.14
C HIS A 149 28.40 -3.46 -14.97
N GLY A 150 27.79 -2.27 -14.97
CA GLY A 150 26.55 -1.97 -15.65
C GLY A 150 26.75 -1.06 -16.86
N GLU A 151 26.03 -1.34 -17.94
CA GLU A 151 25.97 -0.47 -19.11
C GLU A 151 24.70 0.38 -19.09
N ILE A 152 24.80 1.63 -19.55
CA ILE A 152 23.60 2.46 -19.68
C ILE A 152 22.82 2.01 -20.90
N GLY A 153 21.60 1.53 -20.68
CA GLY A 153 20.73 1.04 -21.74
C GLY A 153 19.27 1.38 -21.49
N VAL A 154 18.48 1.25 -22.55
CA VAL A 154 17.03 1.44 -22.49
C VAL A 154 16.37 0.24 -21.84
N VAL A 155 15.44 0.47 -20.92
CA VAL A 155 14.63 -0.56 -20.25
C VAL A 155 13.20 -0.48 -20.79
N PRO A 156 12.77 -1.40 -21.68
CA PRO A 156 11.43 -1.40 -22.25
C PRO A 156 10.32 -1.43 -21.19
N ALA A 157 10.53 -2.21 -20.12
CA ALA A 157 9.59 -2.33 -19.01
C ALA A 157 9.35 -1.02 -18.25
N TRP A 158 10.23 -0.02 -18.39
CA TRP A 158 10.13 1.28 -17.72
C TRP A 158 9.72 2.41 -18.69
N GLY A 159 9.05 2.08 -19.79
CA GLY A 159 8.65 3.07 -20.81
C GLY A 159 9.87 3.63 -21.54
N SER A 160 10.83 2.77 -21.86
CA SER A 160 12.07 3.13 -22.57
C SER A 160 12.97 4.14 -21.83
N ARG A 161 12.87 4.22 -20.50
CA ARG A 161 13.80 5.00 -19.68
C ARG A 161 15.19 4.34 -19.65
N GLN A 162 16.21 5.16 -19.49
CA GLN A 162 17.58 4.68 -19.33
C GLN A 162 17.86 4.20 -17.89
N ALA A 163 18.54 3.08 -17.78
CA ALA A 163 18.99 2.49 -16.52
C ALA A 163 20.44 1.98 -16.66
N TYR A 164 21.13 1.78 -15.54
CA TYR A 164 22.28 0.88 -15.52
C TYR A 164 21.77 -0.55 -15.62
N ARG A 165 22.25 -1.31 -16.60
CA ARG A 165 21.80 -2.67 -16.87
C ARG A 165 22.97 -3.61 -16.65
N ILE A 166 22.84 -4.50 -15.66
CA ILE A 166 23.90 -5.44 -15.29
C ILE A 166 23.55 -6.82 -15.88
N PRO A 167 24.42 -7.44 -16.70
CA PRO A 167 24.19 -8.77 -17.23
C PRO A 167 23.94 -9.80 -16.12
N LYS A 168 23.00 -10.73 -16.37
CA LYS A 168 22.62 -11.77 -15.40
C LYS A 168 23.82 -12.55 -14.86
N ASP A 169 24.71 -13.01 -15.74
CA ASP A 169 25.86 -13.84 -15.40
C ASP A 169 26.90 -13.12 -14.52
N ILE A 170 26.97 -11.80 -14.59
CA ILE A 170 27.79 -10.97 -13.71
C ILE A 170 27.07 -10.79 -12.37
N PHE A 171 25.79 -10.42 -12.41
CA PHE A 171 25.02 -10.12 -11.21
C PHE A 171 24.81 -11.35 -10.31
N GLU A 172 24.54 -12.52 -10.88
CA GLU A 172 24.29 -13.73 -10.10
C GLU A 172 25.51 -14.22 -9.31
N LYS A 173 26.73 -13.80 -9.68
CA LYS A 173 27.98 -14.13 -8.97
C LYS A 173 28.09 -13.46 -7.60
N ILE A 174 27.42 -12.31 -7.41
CA ILE A 174 27.46 -11.57 -6.13
C ILE A 174 26.31 -11.93 -5.19
N LEU A 175 25.31 -12.66 -5.69
CA LEU A 175 24.14 -13.07 -4.93
C LEU A 175 24.49 -14.17 -3.91
N LYS A 176 24.01 -14.01 -2.68
CA LYS A 176 24.16 -14.96 -1.58
C LYS A 176 22.81 -15.55 -1.22
N ARG A 177 22.76 -16.87 -1.03
CA ARG A 177 21.54 -17.57 -0.57
C ARG A 177 21.38 -17.41 0.94
N ASP A 178 20.14 -17.22 1.38
CA ASP A 178 19.80 -17.07 2.79
C ASP A 178 18.40 -17.60 3.10
N GLU A 179 18.31 -18.75 3.74
CA GLU A 179 17.02 -19.39 4.07
C GLU A 179 16.18 -18.56 5.05
N THR A 180 16.77 -17.62 5.80
CA THR A 180 16.00 -16.72 6.68
C THR A 180 15.13 -15.74 5.90
N LEU A 181 15.37 -15.56 4.59
CA LEU A 181 14.47 -14.80 3.70
C LEU A 181 13.16 -15.54 3.41
N LYS A 182 13.13 -16.87 3.48
CA LYS A 182 11.97 -17.68 3.11
C LYS A 182 10.67 -17.26 3.81
N PRO A 183 10.60 -17.11 5.15
CA PRO A 183 9.39 -16.66 5.81
C PRO A 183 8.98 -15.23 5.39
N VAL A 184 9.96 -14.34 5.18
CA VAL A 184 9.70 -12.96 4.74
C VAL A 184 9.11 -12.94 3.33
N VAL A 185 9.73 -13.66 2.39
CA VAL A 185 9.25 -13.77 1.01
C VAL A 185 7.86 -14.41 0.96
N ARG A 186 7.59 -15.44 1.78
CA ARG A 186 6.26 -16.05 1.91
C ARG A 186 5.22 -15.03 2.38
N MET A 187 5.56 -14.22 3.40
CA MET A 187 4.66 -13.18 3.91
C MET A 187 4.39 -12.08 2.87
N ILE A 188 5.44 -11.59 2.19
CA ILE A 188 5.32 -10.61 1.10
C ILE A 188 4.39 -11.16 0.00
N GLY A 189 4.62 -12.41 -0.43
CA GLY A 189 3.79 -13.06 -1.42
C GLY A 189 2.34 -13.20 -0.97
N ALA A 190 2.13 -13.57 0.29
CA ALA A 190 0.80 -13.71 0.87
C ALA A 190 0.01 -12.40 0.87
N LYS A 191 0.62 -11.32 1.35
CA LYS A 191 0.02 -9.99 1.43
C LYS A 191 -0.22 -9.36 0.06
N ILE A 192 0.69 -9.55 -0.91
CA ILE A 192 0.46 -9.10 -2.29
C ILE A 192 -0.70 -9.85 -2.94
N LYS A 193 -0.83 -11.16 -2.68
CA LYS A 193 -1.96 -11.96 -3.17
C LYS A 193 -3.28 -11.46 -2.58
N ILE A 194 -3.31 -11.25 -1.26
CA ILE A 194 -4.47 -10.66 -0.56
C ILE A 194 -4.82 -9.30 -1.16
N LEU A 195 -3.83 -8.41 -1.34
CA LEU A 195 -4.00 -7.09 -1.92
C LEU A 195 -4.66 -7.14 -3.31
N ASN A 196 -4.19 -8.03 -4.18
CA ASN A 196 -4.75 -8.19 -5.51
C ASN A 196 -6.17 -8.77 -5.46
N PHE A 197 -6.40 -9.79 -4.63
CA PHE A 197 -7.69 -10.44 -4.46
C PHE A 197 -8.75 -9.44 -3.96
N GLN A 198 -8.51 -8.74 -2.85
CA GLN A 198 -9.50 -7.81 -2.30
C GLN A 198 -9.84 -6.67 -3.25
N HIS A 199 -8.87 -6.24 -4.08
CA HIS A 199 -9.07 -5.10 -4.98
C HIS A 199 -10.07 -5.38 -6.10
N GLN A 200 -10.28 -6.64 -6.48
CA GLN A 200 -11.28 -7.05 -7.47
C GLN A 200 -12.70 -6.62 -7.07
N LEU A 201 -12.94 -6.36 -5.78
CA LEU A 201 -14.22 -5.86 -5.30
C LEU A 201 -14.63 -4.53 -5.95
N LEU A 202 -13.67 -3.65 -6.26
CA LEU A 202 -13.96 -2.40 -6.95
C LEU A 202 -14.46 -2.65 -8.38
N GLU A 203 -13.79 -3.54 -9.12
CA GLU A 203 -14.21 -3.92 -10.47
C GLU A 203 -15.62 -4.53 -10.43
N PHE A 204 -15.96 -5.31 -9.40
CA PHE A 204 -17.30 -5.86 -9.24
C PHE A 204 -18.35 -4.77 -8.99
N TRP A 205 -18.07 -3.82 -8.10
CA TRP A 205 -18.99 -2.70 -7.83
C TRP A 205 -19.10 -1.73 -9.00
N GLU A 206 -18.02 -1.46 -9.73
CA GLU A 206 -18.03 -0.66 -10.95
C GLU A 206 -18.94 -1.27 -12.00
N ASN A 207 -18.83 -2.58 -12.22
CA ASN A 207 -19.70 -3.30 -13.13
C ASN A 207 -21.17 -3.27 -12.66
N GLU A 208 -21.41 -3.52 -11.36
CA GLU A 208 -22.75 -3.52 -10.76
C GLU A 208 -23.45 -2.15 -10.86
N LEU A 209 -22.71 -1.05 -10.68
CA LEU A 209 -23.24 0.32 -10.62
C LEU A 209 -23.04 1.13 -11.90
N SER A 210 -22.50 0.52 -12.95
CA SER A 210 -22.19 1.18 -14.23
C SER A 210 -23.40 1.90 -14.85
N ASN A 211 -24.58 1.28 -14.82
CA ASN A 211 -25.81 1.88 -15.36
C ASN A 211 -26.24 3.12 -14.56
N GLU A 212 -26.17 3.07 -13.24
CA GLU A 212 -26.47 4.20 -12.37
C GLU A 212 -25.46 5.33 -12.55
N LEU A 213 -24.17 5.02 -12.66
CA LEU A 213 -23.12 6.00 -12.96
C LEU A 213 -23.42 6.73 -14.28
N GLN A 214 -23.74 5.97 -15.34
CA GLN A 214 -24.02 6.52 -16.66
C GLN A 214 -25.25 7.46 -16.63
N LYS A 215 -26.32 7.06 -15.94
CA LYS A 215 -27.52 7.92 -15.77
C LYS A 215 -27.21 9.25 -15.09
N VAL A 216 -26.36 9.24 -14.06
CA VAL A 216 -26.01 10.49 -13.34
C VAL A 216 -25.13 11.40 -14.21
N ILE A 217 -24.26 10.82 -15.04
CA ILE A 217 -23.44 11.57 -16.00
C ILE A 217 -24.33 12.19 -17.08
N ASP A 218 -25.22 11.41 -17.69
CA ASP A 218 -26.02 11.83 -18.84
C ASP A 218 -27.15 12.81 -18.47
N GLU A 219 -27.78 12.62 -17.30
CA GLU A 219 -28.94 13.42 -16.92
C GLU A 219 -28.57 14.71 -16.16
N GLU A 220 -27.27 14.97 -15.90
CA GLU A 220 -26.75 16.04 -15.02
C GLU A 220 -27.49 16.16 -13.66
N LYS A 221 -28.21 15.11 -13.24
CA LYS A 221 -28.99 15.14 -12.00
C LYS A 221 -28.04 15.12 -10.83
N LEU A 222 -27.78 16.31 -10.29
CA LEU A 222 -27.22 16.51 -8.96
C LEU A 222 -28.01 15.63 -7.97
N VAL A 223 -27.32 14.66 -7.37
CA VAL A 223 -27.89 13.74 -6.38
C VAL A 223 -28.22 14.54 -5.12
N LYS A 224 -29.39 15.20 -5.11
CA LYS A 224 -30.01 15.84 -3.93
C LYS A 224 -30.66 14.81 -2.99
N ILE A 225 -30.22 13.55 -3.06
CA ILE A 225 -30.83 12.45 -2.31
C ILE A 225 -30.02 12.24 -1.04
N ILE A 226 -30.65 12.46 0.13
CA ILE A 226 -30.13 11.97 1.40
C ILE A 226 -30.46 10.48 1.49
N PRO A 227 -29.48 9.58 1.46
CA PRO A 227 -29.74 8.15 1.44
C PRO A 227 -30.26 7.65 2.79
N LYS A 228 -31.34 6.86 2.77
CA LYS A 228 -32.02 6.33 3.98
C LYS A 228 -31.53 4.95 4.43
N THR A 229 -30.66 4.32 3.64
CA THR A 229 -30.10 2.99 3.91
C THR A 229 -28.61 3.01 3.66
N LEU A 230 -27.87 2.10 4.31
CA LEU A 230 -26.43 1.95 4.09
C LEU A 230 -26.10 1.68 2.63
N GLY A 231 -26.85 0.78 1.97
CA GLY A 231 -26.67 0.49 0.54
C GLY A 231 -26.93 1.72 -0.34
N GLY A 232 -27.94 2.55 -0.03
CA GLY A 232 -28.15 3.82 -0.71
C GLY A 232 -27.00 4.81 -0.47
N PHE A 233 -26.48 4.87 0.76
CA PHE A 233 -25.38 5.76 1.13
C PHE A 233 -24.10 5.39 0.38
N PHE A 234 -23.79 4.10 0.34
CA PHE A 234 -22.70 3.54 -0.44
C PHE A 234 -22.81 3.90 -1.91
N LYS A 235 -23.97 3.65 -2.55
CA LYS A 235 -24.17 4.00 -3.97
C LYS A 235 -23.90 5.48 -4.25
N VAL A 236 -24.37 6.37 -3.37
CA VAL A 236 -24.14 7.80 -3.54
C VAL A 236 -22.67 8.17 -3.37
N CYS A 237 -21.99 7.64 -2.34
CA CYS A 237 -20.55 7.86 -2.16
C CYS A 237 -19.74 7.35 -3.35
N PHE A 238 -20.08 6.16 -3.84
CA PHE A 238 -19.44 5.55 -5.00
C PHE A 238 -19.58 6.42 -6.25
N ILE A 239 -20.79 6.91 -6.55
CA ILE A 239 -21.02 7.82 -7.67
C ILE A 239 -20.25 9.14 -7.50
N LEU A 240 -20.29 9.75 -6.32
CA LEU A 240 -19.59 11.01 -6.07
C LEU A 240 -18.06 10.85 -6.19
N ASP A 241 -17.50 9.72 -5.74
CA ASP A 241 -16.07 9.41 -5.86
C ASP A 241 -15.65 9.31 -7.32
N HIS A 242 -16.41 8.57 -8.15
CA HIS A 242 -16.15 8.43 -9.58
C HIS A 242 -16.30 9.73 -10.37
N LEU A 243 -17.21 10.61 -9.93
CA LEU A 243 -17.38 11.95 -10.50
C LEU A 243 -16.39 12.98 -9.93
N ASN A 244 -15.52 12.58 -8.99
CA ASN A 244 -14.64 13.45 -8.23
C ASN A 244 -15.38 14.67 -7.64
N LYS A 245 -16.59 14.45 -7.14
CA LYS A 245 -17.42 15.43 -6.44
C LYS A 245 -17.27 15.24 -4.93
N ILE A 246 -17.70 16.25 -4.17
CA ILE A 246 -17.66 16.26 -2.69
C ILE A 246 -19.05 16.66 -2.22
N PRO A 247 -19.65 15.99 -1.21
CA PRO A 247 -20.93 16.40 -0.65
C PRO A 247 -20.80 17.77 0.07
N GLU A 248 -21.87 18.56 0.05
CA GLU A 248 -21.86 19.94 0.59
C GLU A 248 -21.51 20.00 2.10
N ASN A 249 -21.92 19.00 2.89
CA ASN A 249 -21.62 18.92 4.33
C ASN A 249 -21.01 17.56 4.70
N VAL A 250 -19.70 17.43 4.45
CA VAL A 250 -18.92 16.20 4.68
C VAL A 250 -18.96 15.74 6.15
N ASN A 251 -18.90 16.66 7.11
CA ASN A 251 -18.91 16.33 8.55
C ASN A 251 -20.25 15.71 8.98
N LEU A 252 -21.38 16.26 8.51
CA LEU A 252 -22.70 15.67 8.77
C LEU A 252 -22.82 14.27 8.16
N TRP A 253 -22.25 14.08 6.97
CA TRP A 253 -22.22 12.79 6.29
C TRP A 253 -21.37 11.77 7.05
N LEU A 254 -20.25 12.19 7.63
CA LEU A 254 -19.43 11.35 8.51
C LEU A 254 -20.25 10.89 9.72
N VAL A 255 -20.88 11.81 10.45
CA VAL A 255 -21.70 11.47 11.63
C VAL A 255 -22.82 10.49 11.27
N TYR A 256 -23.52 10.76 10.16
CA TYR A 256 -24.59 9.87 9.70
C TYR A 256 -24.06 8.49 9.30
N LEU A 257 -22.90 8.42 8.64
CA LEU A 257 -22.28 7.15 8.28
C LEU A 257 -21.85 6.34 9.52
N LEU A 258 -21.23 7.00 10.50
CA LEU A 258 -20.80 6.37 11.76
C LEU A 258 -22.00 5.83 12.57
N SER A 259 -23.20 6.41 12.39
CA SER A 259 -24.43 5.91 13.02
C SER A 259 -24.86 4.52 12.55
N TYR A 260 -24.42 4.08 11.35
CA TYR A 260 -24.70 2.71 10.87
C TYR A 260 -23.86 1.65 11.59
N VAL A 261 -22.75 2.02 12.24
CA VAL A 261 -21.85 1.07 12.89
C VAL A 261 -22.52 0.47 14.13
N ASN A 262 -22.81 -0.83 14.03
CA ASN A 262 -23.40 -1.66 15.07
C ASN A 262 -22.83 -3.09 15.00
N THR A 263 -23.12 -3.91 16.02
CA THR A 263 -22.51 -5.26 16.17
C THR A 263 -23.13 -6.36 15.30
N LYS A 264 -24.14 -6.06 14.47
CA LYS A 264 -24.88 -7.06 13.67
C LYS A 264 -24.63 -6.93 12.16
N LEU A 265 -23.67 -6.11 11.75
CA LEU A 265 -23.36 -5.91 10.33
C LEU A 265 -22.73 -7.16 9.73
N THR A 266 -23.21 -7.55 8.56
CA THR A 266 -22.53 -8.54 7.70
C THR A 266 -21.24 -7.96 7.12
N LEU A 267 -20.33 -8.82 6.66
CA LEU A 267 -19.08 -8.38 6.05
C LEU A 267 -19.31 -7.53 4.78
N LYS A 268 -20.32 -7.88 3.97
CA LYS A 268 -20.75 -7.05 2.84
C LYS A 268 -21.15 -5.64 3.27
N GLU A 269 -21.99 -5.51 4.29
CA GLU A 269 -22.39 -4.20 4.82
C GLU A 269 -21.20 -3.43 5.40
N ILE A 270 -20.30 -4.10 6.11
CA ILE A 270 -19.06 -3.49 6.61
C ILE A 270 -18.22 -2.95 5.44
N SER A 271 -18.06 -3.71 4.35
CA SER A 271 -17.28 -3.25 3.19
C SER A 271 -17.88 -2.01 2.52
N MET A 272 -19.21 -1.94 2.40
CA MET A 272 -19.93 -0.76 1.90
C MET A 272 -19.76 0.46 2.82
N LEU A 273 -19.86 0.24 4.14
CA LEU A 273 -19.67 1.27 5.15
C LEU A 273 -18.25 1.81 5.12
N VAL A 274 -17.25 0.93 5.11
CA VAL A 274 -15.84 1.31 5.14
C VAL A 274 -15.40 1.99 3.85
N TYR A 275 -15.89 1.54 2.67
CA TYR A 275 -15.67 2.26 1.42
C TYR A 275 -16.20 3.70 1.51
N SER A 276 -17.44 3.86 1.98
CA SER A 276 -18.06 5.17 2.16
C SER A 276 -17.29 6.02 3.18
N LEU A 277 -16.77 5.38 4.23
CA LEU A 277 -16.02 6.05 5.29
C LEU A 277 -14.70 6.57 4.75
N ASP A 278 -13.94 5.75 4.03
CA ASP A 278 -12.69 6.14 3.40
C ASP A 278 -12.89 7.33 2.45
N TYR A 279 -13.92 7.27 1.59
CA TYR A 279 -14.26 8.37 0.68
C TYR A 279 -14.56 9.67 1.45
N ILE A 280 -15.51 9.64 2.39
CA ILE A 280 -15.94 10.83 3.16
C ILE A 280 -14.79 11.38 4.00
N TYR A 281 -14.12 10.50 4.75
CA TYR A 281 -12.98 10.83 5.58
C TYR A 281 -11.91 11.55 4.77
N SER A 282 -11.55 11.06 3.57
CA SER A 282 -10.52 11.68 2.72
C SER A 282 -10.83 13.15 2.33
N LYS A 283 -12.07 13.62 2.45
CA LYS A 283 -12.48 15.00 2.11
C LYS A 283 -12.51 15.93 3.33
N ILE A 284 -12.34 15.41 4.53
CA ILE A 284 -12.29 16.19 5.77
C ILE A 284 -10.86 16.67 5.97
N THR A 285 -10.66 17.94 6.30
CA THR A 285 -9.32 18.50 6.58
C THR A 285 -9.03 18.61 8.06
N VAL A 286 -10.06 18.77 8.89
CA VAL A 286 -9.98 18.88 10.36
C VAL A 286 -11.17 18.12 10.94
N LEU A 287 -10.90 17.11 11.77
CA LEU A 287 -11.92 16.52 12.65
C LEU A 287 -11.90 17.24 14.00
N GLY A 288 -13.08 17.49 14.56
CA GLY A 288 -13.19 17.89 15.96
C GLY A 288 -12.96 16.71 16.90
N ASP A 289 -12.66 16.99 18.16
CA ASP A 289 -12.31 15.97 19.16
C ASP A 289 -13.42 14.93 19.36
N ASN A 290 -14.68 15.36 19.31
CA ASN A 290 -15.83 14.46 19.46
C ASN A 290 -15.99 13.54 18.25
N GLU A 291 -15.88 14.09 17.02
CA GLU A 291 -15.94 13.30 15.80
C GLU A 291 -14.76 12.32 15.70
N LEU A 292 -13.58 12.74 16.14
CA LEU A 292 -12.39 11.89 16.19
C LEU A 292 -12.57 10.73 17.17
N LYS A 293 -13.04 11.01 18.39
CA LYS A 293 -13.31 9.98 19.39
C LYS A 293 -14.39 9.00 18.92
N GLU A 294 -15.42 9.48 18.23
CA GLU A 294 -16.44 8.61 17.66
C GLU A 294 -15.86 7.74 16.55
N LEU A 295 -15.04 8.31 15.66
CA LEU A 295 -14.31 7.56 14.63
C LEU A 295 -13.44 6.46 15.25
N GLU A 296 -12.71 6.76 16.32
CA GLU A 296 -11.90 5.80 17.08
C GLU A 296 -12.71 4.61 17.57
N ASN A 297 -13.77 4.88 18.33
CA ASN A 297 -14.64 3.84 18.88
C ASN A 297 -15.28 2.98 17.78
N LYS A 298 -15.70 3.61 16.68
CA LYS A 298 -16.34 2.89 15.57
C LYS A 298 -15.36 2.05 14.77
N ILE A 299 -14.14 2.53 14.53
CA ILE A 299 -13.10 1.74 13.86
C ILE A 299 -12.72 0.51 14.68
N GLU A 300 -12.56 0.66 16.00
CA GLU A 300 -12.27 -0.46 16.88
C GLU A 300 -13.39 -1.51 16.85
N ALA A 301 -14.65 -1.06 16.94
CA ALA A 301 -15.81 -1.95 16.85
C ALA A 301 -15.91 -2.68 15.51
N LEU A 302 -15.58 -2.01 14.39
CA LEU A 302 -15.57 -2.63 13.07
C LEU A 302 -14.47 -3.71 12.97
N LEU A 303 -13.25 -3.41 13.39
CA LEU A 303 -12.15 -4.40 13.39
C LEU A 303 -12.47 -5.60 14.27
N GLN A 304 -13.03 -5.38 15.47
CA GLN A 304 -13.46 -6.47 16.35
C GLN A 304 -14.54 -7.33 15.68
N THR A 305 -15.52 -6.70 15.03
CA THR A 305 -16.60 -7.42 14.33
C THR A 305 -16.06 -8.25 13.17
N ILE A 306 -15.17 -7.68 12.33
CA ILE A 306 -14.52 -8.42 11.24
C ILE A 306 -13.73 -9.62 11.79
N ASN A 307 -12.97 -9.41 12.86
CA ASN A 307 -12.16 -10.47 13.48
C ASN A 307 -12.99 -11.61 14.07
N ASN A 308 -14.19 -11.32 14.56
CA ASN A 308 -15.13 -12.34 15.06
C ASN A 308 -15.66 -13.26 13.95
N TYR A 309 -15.60 -12.83 12.69
CA TYR A 309 -16.02 -13.64 11.54
C TYR A 309 -14.90 -14.50 10.95
N TYR A 310 -13.68 -14.45 11.49
CA TYR A 310 -12.57 -15.26 11.00
C TYR A 310 -12.67 -16.70 11.51
N ASP A 311 -12.65 -17.66 10.58
CA ASP A 311 -12.53 -19.08 10.88
C ASP A 311 -11.06 -19.50 10.92
N GLU A 312 -10.56 -19.85 12.11
CA GLU A 312 -9.17 -20.24 12.31
C GLU A 312 -8.80 -21.58 11.68
N LYS A 313 -9.77 -22.44 11.33
CA LYS A 313 -9.52 -23.73 10.66
C LYS A 313 -9.40 -23.54 9.17
N GLU A 314 -10.33 -22.82 8.56
CA GLU A 314 -10.41 -22.61 7.12
C GLU A 314 -9.48 -21.48 6.64
N GLY A 315 -9.18 -20.50 7.51
CA GLY A 315 -8.46 -19.30 7.11
C GLY A 315 -9.28 -18.35 6.26
N LEU A 316 -10.61 -18.40 6.39
CA LEU A 316 -11.58 -17.59 5.64
C LEU A 316 -12.48 -16.83 6.61
N TYR A 317 -13.14 -15.79 6.11
CA TYR A 317 -14.13 -15.03 6.88
C TYR A 317 -15.54 -15.41 6.46
N LYS A 318 -16.47 -15.41 7.43
CA LYS A 318 -17.88 -15.72 7.18
C LYS A 318 -18.80 -15.09 8.22
N SER A 319 -19.64 -14.16 7.79
CA SER A 319 -20.72 -13.56 8.61
C SER A 319 -22.10 -14.10 8.27
N THR A 320 -22.27 -14.61 7.05
CA THR A 320 -23.57 -15.11 6.55
C THR A 320 -23.39 -16.31 5.62
N ILE A 321 -24.51 -16.97 5.31
CA ILE A 321 -24.59 -18.04 4.30
C ILE A 321 -25.02 -17.53 2.91
N LYS A 322 -25.41 -16.26 2.81
CA LYS A 322 -25.93 -15.66 1.56
C LYS A 322 -24.84 -15.50 0.51
N GLU A 323 -23.65 -15.13 0.94
CA GLU A 323 -22.48 -14.91 0.08
C GLU A 323 -21.52 -16.09 0.26
N SER A 324 -20.69 -16.36 -0.76
CA SER A 324 -19.69 -17.41 -0.65
C SER A 324 -18.63 -17.05 0.40
N PRO A 325 -17.96 -18.03 1.05
CA PRO A 325 -16.87 -17.74 1.98
C PRO A 325 -15.74 -16.89 1.38
N LEU A 326 -15.54 -16.98 0.06
CA LEU A 326 -14.51 -16.20 -0.63
C LEU A 326 -14.94 -14.75 -0.85
N GLU A 327 -16.20 -14.50 -1.19
CA GLU A 327 -16.72 -13.14 -1.26
C GLU A 327 -16.76 -12.48 0.12
N GLU A 328 -17.18 -13.22 1.16
CA GLU A 328 -17.10 -12.76 2.55
C GLU A 328 -15.67 -12.42 2.96
N THR A 329 -14.69 -13.26 2.59
CA THR A 329 -13.26 -13.00 2.78
C THR A 329 -12.79 -11.76 2.02
N ARG A 330 -13.28 -11.54 0.79
CA ARG A 330 -12.98 -10.34 -0.01
C ARG A 330 -13.46 -9.09 0.70
N PHE A 331 -14.70 -9.08 1.19
CA PHE A 331 -15.28 -7.96 1.94
C PHE A 331 -14.47 -7.65 3.21
N ALA A 332 -14.09 -8.68 3.98
CA ALA A 332 -13.29 -8.53 5.19
C ALA A 332 -11.91 -7.90 4.90
N LEU A 333 -11.18 -8.47 3.93
CA LEU A 333 -9.83 -8.01 3.57
C LEU A 333 -9.83 -6.62 2.97
N PHE A 334 -10.85 -6.29 2.16
CA PHE A 334 -11.05 -4.94 1.63
C PHE A 334 -11.28 -3.93 2.75
N SER A 335 -12.13 -4.28 3.72
CA SER A 335 -12.45 -3.42 4.86
C SER A 335 -11.23 -3.18 5.75
N ILE A 336 -10.48 -4.23 6.11
CA ILE A 336 -9.25 -4.11 6.91
C ILE A 336 -8.24 -3.20 6.20
N ASN A 337 -8.07 -3.37 4.89
CA ASN A 337 -7.12 -2.59 4.10
C ASN A 337 -7.39 -1.08 4.15
N LEU A 338 -8.66 -0.68 4.12
CA LEU A 338 -9.07 0.73 4.18
C LEU A 338 -9.06 1.28 5.61
N ILE A 339 -9.51 0.48 6.59
CA ILE A 339 -9.46 0.88 8.01
C ILE A 339 -8.02 1.16 8.44
N GLU A 340 -7.07 0.32 8.04
CA GLU A 340 -5.64 0.53 8.33
C GLU A 340 -5.11 1.85 7.76
N ASP A 341 -5.56 2.26 6.56
CA ASP A 341 -5.19 3.56 5.98
C ASP A 341 -5.77 4.71 6.81
N ILE A 342 -7.04 4.61 7.21
CA ILE A 342 -7.71 5.64 8.01
C ILE A 342 -7.04 5.78 9.38
N ILE A 343 -6.71 4.68 10.05
CA ILE A 343 -5.99 4.68 11.34
C ILE A 343 -4.68 5.48 11.22
N GLN A 344 -3.88 5.19 10.19
CA GLN A 344 -2.59 5.84 10.00
C GLN A 344 -2.71 7.32 9.71
N ASP A 345 -3.65 7.69 8.85
CA ASP A 345 -3.92 9.09 8.52
C ASP A 345 -4.44 9.87 9.74
N ALA A 346 -5.33 9.26 10.54
CA ALA A 346 -5.92 9.89 11.73
C ALA A 346 -4.90 10.12 12.83
N ILE A 347 -3.97 9.17 13.07
CA ILE A 347 -2.87 9.36 14.03
C ILE A 347 -2.09 10.63 13.69
N VAL A 348 -1.82 10.87 12.41
CA VAL A 348 -0.85 11.91 12.04
C VAL A 348 -1.50 13.27 11.80
N TYR A 349 -2.65 13.31 11.13
CA TYR A 349 -3.31 14.58 10.83
C TYR A 349 -4.28 15.04 11.91
N HIS A 350 -4.72 14.12 12.77
CA HIS A 350 -5.74 14.40 13.78
C HIS A 350 -5.31 14.01 15.20
N ASN A 351 -4.08 13.52 15.40
CA ASN A 351 -3.58 13.06 16.71
C ASN A 351 -4.48 11.98 17.35
N ALA A 352 -5.02 11.08 16.53
CA ALA A 352 -5.83 9.97 17.01
C ALA A 352 -5.04 9.02 17.92
N HIS A 353 -5.70 8.46 18.93
CA HIS A 353 -5.17 7.53 19.92
C HIS A 353 -5.25 6.07 19.47
N PHE A 354 -4.94 5.80 18.20
CA PHE A 354 -4.82 4.43 17.71
C PHE A 354 -3.43 3.86 17.96
N GLN A 355 -3.35 2.53 18.04
CA GLN A 355 -2.07 1.83 17.88
C GLN A 355 -1.60 1.97 16.42
N PRO A 356 -0.35 2.38 16.16
CA PRO A 356 0.16 2.47 14.81
C PRO A 356 0.15 1.12 14.07
N THR A 357 -0.42 1.12 12.87
CA THR A 357 -0.27 0.06 11.87
C THR A 357 1.11 0.18 11.24
N VAL A 358 2.02 -0.72 11.63
CA VAL A 358 3.42 -0.73 11.17
C VAL A 358 3.65 -1.68 10.00
N ARG A 359 2.63 -2.48 9.62
CA ARG A 359 2.63 -3.39 8.46
C ARG A 359 1.26 -3.39 7.78
N ILE A 360 1.21 -3.48 6.45
CA ILE A 360 -0.06 -3.63 5.72
C ILE A 360 -0.65 -5.01 6.01
N TYR A 361 -1.96 -5.12 6.24
CA TYR A 361 -2.63 -6.32 6.75
C TYR A 361 -2.08 -6.77 8.11
N GLN A 362 -1.84 -5.83 9.02
CA GLN A 362 -1.49 -6.12 10.42
C GLN A 362 -2.70 -6.67 11.19
N ASN A 363 -3.91 -6.22 10.86
CA ASN A 363 -5.15 -6.66 11.50
C ASN A 363 -5.75 -7.93 10.87
N VAL A 364 -5.10 -8.52 9.87
CA VAL A 364 -5.50 -9.84 9.35
C VAL A 364 -4.87 -10.91 10.25
N LYS A 365 -5.69 -11.77 10.86
CA LYS A 365 -5.23 -12.78 11.84
C LYS A 365 -4.07 -13.65 11.35
N ASP A 366 -4.20 -14.23 10.16
CA ASP A 366 -3.12 -15.02 9.53
C ASP A 366 -3.10 -14.78 8.02
N PRO A 367 -2.29 -13.80 7.54
CA PRO A 367 -2.22 -13.46 6.13
C PRO A 367 -1.75 -14.64 5.26
N VAL A 368 -0.89 -15.51 5.80
CA VAL A 368 -0.33 -16.64 5.06
C VAL A 368 -1.40 -17.70 4.84
N LYS A 369 -2.11 -18.07 5.91
CA LYS A 369 -3.20 -19.04 5.84
C LYS A 369 -4.35 -18.55 4.97
N VAL A 370 -4.75 -17.28 5.13
CA VAL A 370 -5.74 -16.65 4.24
C VAL A 370 -5.28 -16.77 2.78
N SER A 371 -4.04 -16.37 2.47
CA SER A 371 -3.49 -16.44 1.12
C SER A 371 -3.49 -17.86 0.53
N GLU A 372 -3.26 -18.87 1.37
CA GLU A 372 -3.30 -20.28 1.01
C GLU A 372 -4.72 -20.76 0.70
N ALA A 373 -5.71 -20.37 1.51
CA ALA A 373 -7.12 -20.65 1.24
C ALA A 373 -7.60 -20.03 -0.08
N LEU A 374 -7.05 -18.87 -0.46
CA LEU A 374 -7.31 -18.23 -1.77
C LEU A 374 -6.67 -18.98 -2.96
N ARG A 375 -5.87 -20.05 -2.79
CA ARG A 375 -5.15 -20.72 -3.91
C ARG A 375 -6.05 -21.55 -4.80
N ASN A 376 -7.27 -21.84 -4.38
CA ASN A 376 -8.18 -22.67 -5.15
C ASN A 376 -8.88 -21.93 -6.31
N GLU A 377 -8.58 -20.64 -6.55
CA GLU A 377 -9.34 -19.82 -7.52
C GLU A 377 -8.52 -18.76 -8.32
N ILE A 378 -7.18 -18.76 -8.28
CA ILE A 378 -6.35 -17.89 -9.16
C ILE A 378 -5.73 -18.71 -10.28
#